data_AF-A0A964GCQ5-F1
#
_entry.id   AF-A0A964GCQ5-F1
#
_cell.length_a   1.000
_cell.length_b   1.000
_cell.length_c   1.000
_cell.angle_alpha   90.00
_cell.angle_beta   90.00
_cell.angle_gamma   90.00
#
_symmetry.space_group_name_H-M   'P 1'
#
loop_
_entity.id
_entity.type
_entity.pdbx_description
1 polymer ?
#
loop_
_entity_poly.entity_id
_entity_poly.type
_entity_poly.pdbx_seq_one_letter_code
_entity_poly.pdbx_strand_id
1 'polypeptide(L)' 'MDNKDVAKRWFSKGNNDLVAGDYILTMPLPPTDTICFHSQQAAEKYLKYARGEAHEGSDIDLMLILNLCYILL' A
#
# COMPACT_ATOMS: atom_id res chain seq x y z
N MET A 1 -0.90 6.72 20.21
CA MET A 1 -1.02 5.36 19.65
C MET A 1 0.38 4.79 19.56
N ASP A 2 0.60 3.51 19.89
CA ASP A 2 1.93 2.90 19.74
C ASP A 2 2.29 2.79 18.24
N ASN A 3 3.56 2.93 17.89
CA ASN A 3 4.04 2.80 16.51
C ASN A 3 3.68 1.43 15.91
N LYS A 4 3.60 0.39 16.75
CA LYS A 4 3.15 -0.95 16.32
C LYS A 4 1.67 -0.96 15.90
N ASP A 5 0.81 -0.18 16.56
CA ASP A 5 -0.60 -0.08 16.19
C ASP A 5 -0.75 0.63 14.85
N VAL A 6 0.03 1.68 14.61
CA VAL A 6 0.02 2.39 13.33
C VAL A 6 0.58 1.50 12.21
N ALA A 7 1.66 0.77 12.46
CA ALA A 7 2.19 -0.20 11.51
C ALA A 7 1.13 -1.25 11.14
N LYS A 8 0.46 -1.87 12.12
CA LYS A 8 -0.60 -2.85 11.86
C LYS A 8 -1.75 -2.28 11.02
N ARG A 9 -2.09 -1.00 11.20
CA ARG A 9 -3.10 -0.34 10.35
C ARG A 9 -2.67 -0.29 8.90
N TRP A 10 -1.39 -0.04 8.61
CA TRP A 10 -0.89 -0.09 7.23
C TRP A 10 -1.04 -1.47 6.60
N PHE A 11 -0.74 -2.52 7.35
CA PHE A 11 -0.96 -3.89 6.89
C PHE A 11 -2.43 -4.15 6.57
N SER A 12 -3.35 -3.79 7.47
CA SER A 12 -4.79 -3.93 7.22
C SER A 12 -5.28 -3.10 6.03
N LYS A 13 -4.77 -1.87 5.86
CA LYS A 13 -5.12 -1.04 4.70
C LYS A 13 -4.60 -1.64 3.39
N GLY A 14 -3.39 -2.22 3.36
CA GLY A 14 -2.87 -2.92 2.19
C GLY A 14 -3.72 -4.13 1.80
N ASN A 15 -4.21 -4.90 2.78
CA ASN A 15 -5.17 -5.98 2.51
C ASN A 15 -6.47 -5.46 1.89
N ASN A 16 -6.98 -4.32 2.36
CA ASN A 16 -8.19 -3.73 1.80
C ASN A 16 -8.01 -3.30 0.33
N ASP A 17 -6.82 -2.82 -0.05
CA ASP A 17 -6.54 -2.51 -1.46
C ASP A 17 -6.55 -3.76 -2.33
N LEU A 18 -5.95 -4.88 -1.88
CA LEU A 18 -6.01 -6.14 -2.62
C LEU A 18 -7.45 -6.64 -2.78
N VAL A 19 -8.24 -6.61 -1.70
CA VAL A 19 -9.66 -6.97 -1.74
C VAL A 19 -10.43 -6.09 -2.73
N ALA A 20 -10.17 -4.78 -2.75
CA ALA A 20 -10.80 -3.89 -3.71
C ALA A 20 -10.41 -4.24 -5.16
N GLY A 21 -9.13 -4.50 -5.42
CA GLY A 21 -8.64 -4.95 -6.73
C GLY A 21 -9.31 -6.25 -7.19
N ASP A 22 -9.43 -7.23 -6.30
CA ASP A 22 -10.09 -8.51 -6.56
C ASP A 22 -11.57 -8.34 -6.88
N TYR A 23 -12.29 -7.48 -6.16
CA TYR A 23 -13.69 -7.19 -6.48
C TYR A 23 -13.83 -6.52 -7.85
N ILE A 24 -12.97 -5.56 -8.18
CA ILE A 24 -13.00 -4.87 -9.47
C ILE A 24 -12.71 -5.83 -10.62
N LEU A 25 -11.81 -6.80 -10.42
CA LEU A 25 -11.50 -7.85 -11.39
C LEU A 25 -12.72 -8.72 -11.76
N THR A 26 -13.74 -8.80 -10.91
CA THR A 26 -14.96 -9.57 -11.20
C THR A 26 -15.94 -8.86 -12.14
N MET A 27 -15.69 -7.59 -12.48
CA MET A 27 -16.58 -6.83 -13.37
C MET A 27 -16.52 -7.38 -14.82
N PRO A 28 -17.60 -7.27 -15.61
CA PRO A 28 -17.63 -7.77 -16.99
C PRO A 28 -16.57 -7.14 -17.92
N LEU A 29 -16.20 -5.89 -17.67
CA LEU A 29 -15.14 -5.14 -18.36
C LEU A 29 -14.34 -4.37 -17.30
N PRO A 30 -13.41 -5.04 -16.61
CA PRO A 30 -12.77 -4.47 -15.44
C PRO A 30 -11.76 -3.37 -15.84
N PRO A 31 -11.79 -2.19 -15.21
CA PRO A 31 -10.83 -1.13 -15.47
C PRO A 31 -9.44 -1.52 -14.94
N THR A 32 -8.57 -1.98 -15.83
CA THR A 32 -7.24 -2.52 -15.48
C THR A 32 -6.32 -1.50 -14.82
N ASP A 33 -6.45 -0.21 -15.16
CA ASP A 33 -5.73 0.89 -14.52
C ASP A 33 -6.07 1.03 -13.04
N THR A 34 -7.35 0.85 -12.70
CA THR A 34 -7.84 0.89 -11.31
C THR A 34 -7.35 -0.32 -10.51
N ILE A 35 -7.29 -1.50 -11.12
CA ILE A 35 -6.73 -2.72 -10.49
C ILE A 35 -5.23 -2.55 -10.22
N CYS A 36 -4.47 -2.02 -11.18
CA CYS A 36 -3.06 -1.72 -11.01
C CYS A 36 -2.83 -0.67 -9.92
N PHE A 37 -3.67 0.36 -9.85
CA PHE A 37 -3.63 1.37 -8.79
C PHE A 37 -3.76 0.73 -7.39
N HIS A 38 -4.76 -0.13 -7.19
CA HIS A 38 -4.91 -0.83 -5.91
C HIS A 38 -3.75 -1.77 -5.60
N SER A 39 -3.19 -2.44 -6.61
CA SER A 39 -2.00 -3.29 -6.44
C SER A 39 -0.77 -2.48 -5.99
N GLN A 40 -0.53 -1.33 -6.61
CA GLN A 40 0.52 -0.38 -6.22
C GLN A 40 0.30 0.12 -4.78
N GLN A 41 -0.92 0.51 -4.46
CA GLN A 41 -1.31 1.01 -3.14
C GLN A 41 -1.13 -0.05 -2.05
N ALA A 42 -1.42 -1.32 -2.34
CA ALA A 42 -1.16 -2.42 -1.40
C ALA A 42 0.34 -2.57 -1.12
N ALA A 43 1.17 -2.58 -2.17
CA ALA A 43 2.63 -2.67 -2.04
C ALA A 43 3.21 -1.54 -1.20
N GLU A 44 2.79 -0.29 -1.46
CA GLU A 44 3.22 0.88 -0.70
C GLU A 44 2.91 0.74 0.78
N LYS A 45 1.69 0.32 1.11
CA LYS A 45 1.24 0.17 2.51
C LYS A 45 1.94 -0.98 3.22
N TYR A 46 2.24 -2.08 2.54
CA TYR A 46 3.05 -3.15 3.13
C TYR A 46 4.48 -2.71 3.40
N LEU A 47 5.08 -1.87 2.54
CA LEU A 47 6.40 -1.30 2.81
C LEU A 47 6.38 -0.33 4.01
N LYS A 48 5.34 0.52 4.11
CA LYS A 48 5.12 1.38 5.30
C LYS A 48 4.99 0.57 6.58
N TYR A 49 4.24 -0.56 6.53
CA TYR A 49 4.15 -1.52 7.63
C TYR A 49 5.52 -2.09 8.02
N ALA A 50 6.27 -2.62 7.06
CA ALA A 50 7.57 -3.24 7.29
C ALA A 50 8.61 -2.27 7.89
N ARG A 51 8.54 -0.99 7.50
CA ARG A 51 9.40 0.08 8.03
C ARG A 51 8.94 0.64 9.38
N GLY A 52 7.75 0.25 9.85
CA GLY A 52 7.17 0.79 11.08
C GLY A 52 6.84 2.27 11.00
N GLU A 53 6.57 2.79 9.79
CA GLU A 53 6.29 4.21 9.60
C GLU A 53 4.92 4.56 10.19
N ALA A 54 4.93 5.41 11.23
CA ALA A 54 3.74 5.82 11.95
C ALA A 54 3.08 7.10 11.40
N HIS A 55 3.56 7.63 10.27
CA HIS A 55 3.05 8.88 9.72
C HIS A 55 1.75 8.63 8.94
N GLU A 56 0.61 8.72 9.63
CA GLU A 56 -0.70 8.86 8.98
C GLU A 56 -0.76 10.21 8.24
N GLY A 57 -1.15 10.19 6.95
CA GLY A 57 -1.42 11.40 6.17
C GLY A 57 -0.35 11.80 5.14
N SER A 58 0.74 11.05 5.00
CA SER A 58 1.66 11.22 3.86
C SER A 58 1.38 10.16 2.79
N ASP A 59 0.78 10.59 1.68
CA ASP A 59 0.84 9.84 0.42
C ASP A 59 2.30 9.92 -0.05
N ILE A 60 3.06 8.87 0.21
CA ILE A 60 4.47 8.76 -0.17
C ILE A 60 4.48 7.81 -1.34
N ASP A 61 4.69 8.33 -2.55
CA ASP A 61 4.73 7.55 -3.77
C ASP A 61 5.60 6.29 -3.59
N LEU A 62 5.09 5.13 -4.02
CA LEU A 62 5.83 3.86 -4.06
C LEU A 62 7.24 4.04 -4.67
N MET A 63 7.38 4.90 -5.70
CA MET A 63 8.69 5.25 -6.27
C MET A 63 9.62 5.91 -5.25
N LEU A 64 9.11 6.82 -4.42
CA LEU A 64 9.89 7.47 -3.37
C LEU A 64 10.28 6.47 -2.27
N ILE A 65 9.39 5.54 -1.92
CA ILE A 65 9.71 4.46 -0.95
C ILE A 65 10.80 3.54 -1.50
N LEU A 66 10.68 3.09 -2.75
CA LEU A 66 11.67 2.21 -3.37
C LEU A 66 13.03 2.88 -3.52
N ASN A 67 13.08 4.17 -3.88
CA ASN A 67 14.33 4.93 -3.94
C ASN A 67 15.00 5.06 -2.56
N LEU A 68 14.23 5.29 -1.49
CA LEU A 68 14.76 5.30 -0.11
C LEU A 68 15.32 3.93 0.30
N CYS A 69 14.70 2.83 -0.14
CA CYS A 69 15.19 1.48 0.11
C CYS A 69 16.46 1.16 -0.69
N TYR A 70 16.60 1.66 -1.92
CA TYR A 70 17.78 1.43 -2.76
C TYR A 70 19.00 2.27 -2.35
N ILE A 71 18.81 3.45 -1.75
CA ILE A 71 19.92 4.31 -1.28
C ILE A 71 20.57 3.75 0.00
N LEU A 72 19.92 2.81 0.69
CA LEU A 72 20.41 2.17 1.92
C LEU A 72 21.10 0.81 1.68
N LEU A 73 21.29 0.40 0.42
CA LEU A 73 22.08 -0.77 0.00
C LEU A 73 23.35 -0.31 -0.74
#